data_AF-A0A6G0W603-F1
#
_entry.id   AF-A0A6G0W603-F1
#
_cell.length_a   1.000
_cell.length_b   1.000
_cell.length_c   1.000
_cell.angle_alpha   90.00
_cell.angle_beta   90.00
_cell.angle_gamma   90.00
#
_symmetry.space_group_name_H-M   'P 1'
#
loop_
_entity.id
_entity.type
_entity.pdbx_description
1 polymer ?
#
loop_
_entity_poly.entity_id
_entity_poly.type
_entity_poly.pdbx_seq_one_letter_code
_entity_poly.pdbx_strand_id
1 'polypeptide(L)'
;MTAIGGGTWRDVIVLHKQPFWVQEWEYLVLTGTIAAIMFLTWGLIPPGHLFGVSLKSSTGDAGVLLDWGDAVGVGVCAVIGAMNGLRAGCPLFVSALCGMITATFGGVTRDVVLNRPVRILYSHAEIYGVVALAGATVYLSLHRFAPKHQATRILVCIAFVVAMRQQAWTHGWRMPVWKAHESL
;
A
#
# COMPACT_ATOMS: atom_id res chain seq x y z
N MET A 1 12.66 -0.15 -2.99
CA MET A 1 12.46 -0.11 -1.52
C MET A 1 11.00 -0.21 -1.13
N THR A 2 10.11 0.69 -1.56
CA THR A 2 8.65 0.63 -1.30
C THR A 2 8.03 -0.75 -1.56
N ALA A 3 8.29 -1.30 -2.74
CA ALA A 3 7.69 -2.55 -3.20
C ALA A 3 8.19 -3.80 -2.44
N ILE A 4 9.34 -3.70 -1.76
CA ILE A 4 10.02 -4.85 -1.14
C ILE A 4 10.04 -4.73 0.39
N GLY A 5 10.06 -3.51 0.91
CA GLY A 5 10.23 -3.22 2.33
C GLY A 5 9.11 -3.80 3.19
N GLY A 6 7.85 -3.60 2.81
CA GLY A 6 6.72 -4.10 3.58
C GLY A 6 6.68 -5.63 3.69
N GLY A 7 6.94 -6.33 2.58
CA GLY A 7 7.00 -7.79 2.56
C GLY A 7 8.18 -8.34 3.36
N THR A 8 9.33 -7.65 3.31
CA THR A 8 10.52 -8.00 4.11
C THR A 8 10.22 -7.92 5.61
N TRP A 9 9.58 -6.83 6.06
CA TRP A 9 9.20 -6.68 7.46
C TRP A 9 8.23 -7.76 7.94
N ARG A 10 7.21 -8.08 7.13
CA ARG A 10 6.30 -9.21 7.41
C ARG A 10 7.07 -10.53 7.54
N ASP A 11 7.95 -10.83 6.59
CA ASP A 11 8.64 -12.12 6.53
C ASP A 11 9.61 -12.30 7.70
N VAL A 12 10.30 -11.23 8.10
CA VAL A 12 11.25 -11.24 9.23
C VAL A 12 10.54 -11.29 10.58
N ILE A 13 9.52 -10.45 10.80
CA ILE A 13 8.87 -10.33 12.11
C ILE A 13 7.84 -11.43 12.35
N VAL A 14 6.95 -11.67 11.38
CA VAL A 14 5.75 -12.48 11.60
C VAL A 14 5.96 -13.91 11.15
N LEU A 15 6.55 -14.11 9.97
CA LEU A 15 6.66 -15.44 9.37
C LEU A 15 7.98 -16.14 9.71
N HIS A 16 8.96 -15.44 10.30
CA HIS A 16 10.33 -15.92 10.53
C HIS A 16 10.93 -16.62 9.31
N LYS A 17 10.65 -16.08 8.11
CA LYS A 17 11.12 -16.60 6.82
C LYS A 17 12.19 -15.69 6.25
N GLN A 18 13.03 -16.26 5.39
CA GLN A 18 13.94 -15.46 4.59
C GLN A 18 13.14 -14.50 3.69
N PRO A 19 13.64 -13.28 3.45
CA PRO A 19 12.94 -12.32 2.61
C PRO A 19 12.69 -12.88 1.21
N PHE A 20 11.46 -12.73 0.72
CA PHE A 20 11.03 -13.31 -0.56
C PHE A 20 11.91 -12.96 -1.76
N TRP A 21 12.51 -11.77 -1.80
CA TRP A 21 13.37 -11.31 -2.89
C TRP A 21 14.74 -12.00 -2.93
N VAL A 22 15.15 -12.67 -1.84
CA VAL A 22 16.34 -13.54 -1.82
C VAL A 22 16.04 -14.87 -2.51
N GLN A 23 14.80 -15.35 -2.40
CA GLN A 23 14.35 -16.60 -3.00
C GLN A 23 13.97 -16.41 -4.48
N GLU A 24 13.33 -15.28 -4.80
CA GLU A 24 12.80 -14.96 -6.12
C GLU A 24 13.43 -13.64 -6.60
N TRP A 25 14.60 -13.74 -7.25
CA TRP A 25 15.36 -12.59 -7.77
C TRP A 25 14.59 -11.78 -8.82
N GLU A 26 13.58 -12.40 -9.45
CA GLU A 26 12.69 -11.80 -10.43
C GLU A 26 11.99 -10.54 -9.90
N TYR A 27 11.64 -10.50 -8.61
CA TYR A 27 11.03 -9.29 -8.02
C TYR A 27 11.98 -8.10 -7.97
N LEU A 28 13.29 -8.33 -7.79
CA LEU A 28 14.28 -7.26 -7.82
C LEU A 28 14.37 -6.66 -9.22
N VAL A 29 14.38 -7.51 -10.25
CA VAL A 29 14.42 -7.07 -11.65
C VAL A 29 13.13 -6.35 -12.02
N LEU A 30 11.96 -6.88 -11.67
CA LEU A 30 10.68 -6.26 -11.98
C LEU A 30 10.54 -4.88 -11.32
N THR A 31 10.83 -4.78 -10.03
CA THR A 31 10.72 -3.50 -9.32
C THR A 31 11.79 -2.50 -9.77
N GLY A 32 13.01 -2.96 -10.08
CA GLY A 32 14.08 -2.14 -10.65
C GLY A 32 13.75 -1.61 -12.04
N THR A 33 13.22 -2.46 -12.92
CA THR A 33 12.81 -2.08 -14.28
C THR A 33 11.63 -1.11 -14.26
N ILE A 34 10.59 -1.36 -13.44
CA ILE A 34 9.48 -0.41 -13.29
C ILE A 34 9.97 0.93 -12.75
N ALA A 35 10.88 0.93 -11.77
CA ALA A 35 11.46 2.16 -11.23
C ALA A 35 12.27 2.91 -12.30
N ALA A 36 13.07 2.21 -13.10
CA ALA A 36 13.84 2.81 -14.19
C ALA A 36 12.94 3.38 -15.29
N ILE A 37 11.91 2.64 -15.71
CA ILE A 37 10.91 3.10 -16.68
C ILE A 37 10.23 4.36 -16.15
N MET A 38 9.72 4.32 -14.91
CA MET A 38 9.08 5.48 -14.29
C MET A 38 10.02 6.70 -14.24
N PHE A 39 11.29 6.49 -13.90
CA PHE A 39 12.29 7.57 -13.87
C PHE A 39 12.55 8.17 -15.25
N LEU A 40 12.69 7.33 -16.28
CA LEU A 40 12.93 7.77 -17.66
C LEU A 40 11.69 8.43 -18.28
N THR A 41 10.50 7.89 -18.03
CA THR A 41 9.24 8.45 -18.55
C THR A 41 8.82 9.71 -17.81
N TRP A 42 9.25 9.91 -16.56
CA TRP A 42 8.93 11.10 -15.78
C TRP A 42 9.39 12.42 -16.45
N GLY A 43 10.53 12.37 -17.14
CA GLY A 43 11.06 13.49 -17.92
C GLY A 43 10.33 13.75 -19.23
N LEU A 44 9.67 12.73 -19.78
CA LEU A 44 8.95 12.79 -21.06
C LEU A 44 7.49 13.22 -20.92
N ILE A 45 6.91 13.15 -19.72
CA ILE A 45 5.52 13.55 -19.47
C ILE A 45 5.46 15.08 -19.31
N PRO A 46 4.90 15.82 -20.30
CA PRO A 46 4.73 17.25 -20.17
C PRO A 46 3.75 17.56 -19.03
N PRO A 47 3.98 18.61 -18.23
CA PRO A 47 3.00 19.07 -17.25
C PRO A 47 1.73 19.49 -18.00
N GLY A 48 0.62 18.80 -17.75
CA GLY A 48 -0.62 19.05 -18.46
C GLY A 48 -1.81 18.27 -17.89
N HIS A 49 -3.02 18.72 -18.24
CA HIS A 49 -4.26 17.99 -18.00
C HIS A 49 -4.47 16.98 -19.13
N LEU A 50 -4.44 15.68 -18.81
CA LEU A 50 -4.90 14.64 -19.72
C LEU A 50 -6.31 14.22 -19.26
N PHE A 51 -7.31 14.29 -20.16
CA PHE A 51 -8.72 13.99 -19.85
C PHE A 51 -9.30 14.81 -18.67
N GLY A 52 -8.91 16.09 -18.52
CA GLY A 52 -9.40 16.95 -17.43
C GLY A 52 -8.81 16.65 -16.05
N VAL A 53 -8.01 15.58 -15.91
CA VAL A 53 -7.35 15.21 -14.66
C VAL A 53 -5.93 15.78 -14.64
N SER A 54 -5.57 16.49 -13.57
CA SER A 54 -4.23 17.03 -13.38
C SER A 54 -3.26 15.91 -13.02
N LEU A 55 -2.46 15.45 -14.00
CA LEU A 55 -1.50 14.36 -13.82
C LEU A 55 -0.25 14.81 -13.07
N LYS A 56 0.16 16.07 -13.26
CA LYS A 56 1.37 16.67 -12.72
C LYS A 56 1.08 18.15 -12.45
N SER A 57 1.05 18.54 -11.18
CA SER A 57 0.83 19.94 -10.81
C SER A 57 2.07 20.77 -11.15
N SER A 58 1.87 21.99 -11.66
CA SER A 58 2.92 22.90 -12.15
C SER A 58 4.00 23.22 -11.09
N THR A 59 3.69 23.00 -9.81
CA THR A 59 4.56 23.27 -8.65
C THR A 59 5.49 22.09 -8.28
N GLY A 60 5.45 20.97 -9.03
CA GLY A 60 6.24 19.76 -8.70
C GLY A 60 5.60 18.85 -7.66
N ASP A 61 4.37 19.16 -7.24
CA ASP A 61 3.60 18.28 -6.36
C ASP A 61 3.02 17.08 -7.13
N ALA A 62 3.14 15.91 -6.50
CA ALA A 62 2.69 14.63 -7.03
C ALA A 62 1.19 14.70 -7.35
N GLY A 63 0.83 14.69 -8.63
CA GLY A 63 -0.56 14.82 -9.07
C GLY A 63 -1.41 13.59 -8.79
N VAL A 64 -2.65 13.62 -9.30
CA VAL A 64 -3.69 12.62 -9.08
C VAL A 64 -3.23 11.20 -9.42
N LEU A 65 -2.37 11.04 -10.44
CA LEU A 65 -1.84 9.75 -10.87
C LEU A 65 -1.06 9.02 -9.77
N LEU A 66 -0.24 9.74 -9.00
CA LEU A 66 0.62 9.15 -7.99
C LEU A 66 -0.20 8.70 -6.78
N ASP A 67 -1.24 9.46 -6.44
CA ASP A 67 -2.19 9.11 -5.40
C ASP A 67 -3.00 7.85 -5.76
N TRP A 68 -3.55 7.74 -6.98
CA TRP A 68 -4.24 6.52 -7.43
C TRP A 68 -3.30 5.30 -7.47
N GLY A 69 -2.07 5.48 -7.96
CA GLY A 69 -1.05 4.43 -7.95
C GLY A 69 -0.74 3.94 -6.53
N ASP A 70 -0.66 4.86 -5.56
CA ASP A 70 -0.51 4.54 -4.14
C ASP A 70 -1.71 3.75 -3.61
N ALA A 71 -2.95 4.17 -3.90
CA ALA A 71 -4.16 3.46 -3.48
C ALA A 71 -4.23 2.02 -4.02
N VAL A 72 -3.90 1.82 -5.30
CA VAL A 72 -3.83 0.48 -5.90
C VAL A 72 -2.70 -0.34 -5.26
N GLY A 73 -1.52 0.27 -5.05
CA GLY A 73 -0.38 -0.36 -4.41
C GLY A 73 -0.71 -0.89 -3.01
N VAL A 74 -1.45 -0.13 -2.21
CA VAL A 74 -1.95 -0.56 -0.89
C VAL A 74 -2.83 -1.79 -1.00
N GLY A 75 -3.82 -1.76 -1.91
CA GLY A 75 -4.75 -2.86 -2.10
C GLY A 75 -4.02 -4.15 -2.48
N VAL A 76 -3.09 -4.07 -3.43
CA VAL A 76 -2.26 -5.19 -3.86
C VAL A 76 -1.40 -5.72 -2.71
N CYS A 77 -0.71 -4.84 -1.98
CA CYS A 77 0.15 -5.22 -0.86
C CYS A 77 -0.63 -5.88 0.28
N ALA A 78 -1.83 -5.36 0.60
CA ALA A 78 -2.70 -5.93 1.61
C ALA A 78 -3.12 -7.36 1.26
N VAL A 79 -3.52 -7.59 0.01
CA VAL A 79 -3.91 -8.91 -0.49
C VAL A 79 -2.73 -9.89 -0.49
N ILE A 80 -1.57 -9.48 -1.01
CA ILE A 80 -0.38 -10.33 -1.06
C ILE A 80 0.07 -10.71 0.36
N GLY A 81 0.09 -9.75 1.29
CA GLY A 81 0.43 -10.03 2.68
C GLY A 81 -0.55 -10.99 3.37
N ALA A 82 -1.85 -10.80 3.15
CA ALA A 82 -2.87 -11.70 3.68
C ALA A 82 -2.77 -13.11 3.12
N MET A 83 -2.53 -13.23 1.81
CA MET A 83 -2.34 -14.51 1.14
C MET A 83 -1.10 -15.24 1.64
N ASN A 84 0.00 -14.54 1.88
CA ASN A 84 1.23 -15.15 2.40
C ASN A 84 1.10 -15.61 3.85
N GLY A 85 0.40 -14.84 4.71
CA GLY A 85 0.07 -15.29 6.06
C GLY A 85 -0.77 -16.57 6.06
N LEU A 86 -1.76 -16.64 5.18
CA LEU A 86 -2.62 -17.82 5.04
C LEU A 86 -1.83 -19.04 4.53
N ARG A 87 -0.94 -18.85 3.55
CA ARG A 87 -0.04 -19.91 3.04
C ARG A 87 0.98 -20.39 4.06
N ALA A 88 1.33 -19.55 5.03
CA ALA A 88 2.19 -19.93 6.15
C ALA A 88 1.43 -20.70 7.25
N GLY A 89 0.12 -20.95 7.08
CA GLY A 89 -0.69 -21.65 8.07
C GLY A 89 -1.07 -20.78 9.28
N CYS A 90 -0.89 -19.46 9.19
CA CYS A 90 -1.24 -18.55 10.28
C CYS A 90 -2.76 -18.44 10.46
N PRO A 91 -3.24 -18.14 11.69
CA PRO A 91 -4.65 -17.79 11.92
C PRO A 91 -5.13 -16.64 11.02
N LEU A 92 -6.43 -16.58 10.75
CA LEU A 92 -7.07 -15.53 9.94
C LEU A 92 -6.69 -14.12 10.41
N PHE A 93 -6.70 -13.89 11.73
CA PHE A 93 -6.34 -12.60 12.32
C PHE A 93 -4.88 -12.22 12.01
N VAL A 94 -3.94 -13.14 12.22
CA VAL A 94 -2.50 -12.92 11.94
C VAL A 94 -2.27 -12.72 10.44
N SER A 95 -3.02 -13.42 9.59
CA SER A 95 -2.98 -13.21 8.14
C SER A 95 -3.47 -11.81 7.76
N ALA A 96 -4.52 -11.30 8.39
CA ALA A 96 -4.98 -9.93 8.15
C ALA A 96 -3.92 -8.90 8.59
N LEU A 97 -3.28 -9.11 9.74
CA LEU A 97 -2.15 -8.30 10.21
C LEU A 97 -0.97 -8.32 9.21
N CYS A 98 -0.64 -9.48 8.65
CA CYS A 98 0.39 -9.60 7.61
C CYS A 98 0.08 -8.73 6.40
N GLY A 99 -1.19 -8.68 5.98
CA GLY A 99 -1.66 -7.78 4.92
C GLY A 99 -1.43 -6.32 5.26
N MET A 100 -1.91 -5.88 6.43
CA MET A 100 -1.74 -4.50 6.91
C MET A 100 -0.26 -4.09 6.99
N ILE A 101 0.59 -4.91 7.64
CA ILE A 101 2.03 -4.64 7.79
C ILE A 101 2.69 -4.50 6.41
N THR A 102 2.37 -5.41 5.48
CA THR A 102 2.94 -5.36 4.13
C THR A 102 2.58 -4.06 3.42
N ALA A 103 1.35 -3.57 3.57
CA ALA A 103 0.89 -2.34 2.93
C ALA A 103 1.43 -1.06 3.59
N THR A 104 1.52 -1.02 4.91
CA THR A 104 1.95 0.19 5.65
C THR A 104 3.47 0.35 5.65
N PHE A 105 4.22 -0.71 5.98
CA PHE A 105 5.69 -0.62 6.10
C PHE A 105 6.39 -0.35 4.77
N GLY A 106 5.77 -0.69 3.63
CA GLY A 106 6.27 -0.28 2.31
C GLY A 106 6.31 1.24 2.13
N GLY A 107 5.27 1.94 2.61
CA GLY A 107 5.24 3.41 2.62
C GLY A 107 6.19 4.00 3.66
N VAL A 108 6.22 3.42 4.87
CA VAL A 108 7.11 3.92 5.95
C VAL A 108 8.57 3.88 5.52
N THR A 109 9.02 2.75 4.96
CA THR A 109 10.42 2.59 4.52
C THR A 109 10.82 3.60 3.44
N ARG A 110 9.91 3.98 2.55
CA ARG A 110 10.17 5.06 1.57
C ARG A 110 10.40 6.39 2.24
N ASP A 111 9.51 6.76 3.14
CA ASP A 111 9.49 8.10 3.69
C ASP A 111 10.69 8.32 4.63
N VAL A 112 11.06 7.29 5.41
CA VAL A 112 12.28 7.28 6.23
C VAL A 112 13.54 7.44 5.38
N VAL A 113 13.66 6.70 4.27
CA VAL A 113 14.84 6.80 3.37
C VAL A 113 14.92 8.16 2.68
N LEU A 114 13.77 8.74 2.32
CA LEU A 114 13.71 10.07 1.70
C LEU A 114 13.83 11.23 2.70
N ASN A 115 14.01 10.92 4.00
CA ASN A 115 13.99 11.88 5.11
C ASN A 115 12.82 12.88 5.03
N ARG A 116 11.68 12.42 4.50
CA ARG A 116 10.43 13.17 4.46
C ARG A 116 9.65 12.81 5.72
N PRO A 117 8.86 13.73 6.28
CA PRO A 117 7.99 13.35 7.37
C PRO A 117 7.09 12.23 6.86
N VAL A 118 7.11 11.11 7.59
CA VAL A 118 6.41 9.90 7.16
C VAL A 118 4.96 10.30 6.91
N ARG A 119 4.44 10.06 5.69
CA ARG A 119 3.03 10.36 5.35
C ARG A 119 2.08 9.59 6.29
N ILE A 120 2.62 8.56 6.95
CA ILE A 120 2.05 7.69 7.99
C ILE A 120 2.19 8.26 9.42
N LEU A 121 2.79 9.43 9.64
CA LEU A 121 2.80 10.10 10.96
C LEU A 121 1.85 11.31 11.02
N TYR A 122 1.23 11.68 9.89
CA TYR A 122 0.14 12.67 9.84
C TYR A 122 -1.23 11.97 9.90
N SER A 123 -2.29 12.70 10.28
CA SER A 123 -3.69 12.25 10.51
C SER A 123 -4.34 11.33 9.47
N HIS A 124 -3.70 11.11 8.32
CA HIS A 124 -4.12 10.17 7.27
C HIS A 124 -3.67 8.70 7.55
N ALA A 125 -2.80 8.48 8.54
CA ALA A 125 -2.16 7.21 8.84
C ALA A 125 -3.08 6.12 9.38
N GLU A 126 -3.97 6.48 10.31
CA GLU A 126 -4.88 5.53 10.94
C GLU A 126 -5.86 4.97 9.92
N ILE A 127 -6.36 5.83 9.02
CA ILE A 127 -7.22 5.40 7.92
C ILE A 127 -6.45 4.50 6.95
N TYR A 128 -5.17 4.78 6.68
CA TYR A 128 -4.35 3.96 5.78
C TYR A 128 -4.16 2.52 6.31
N GLY A 129 -3.83 2.39 7.59
CA GLY A 129 -3.70 1.08 8.25
C GLY A 129 -5.04 0.36 8.35
N VAL A 130 -6.10 1.07 8.75
CA VAL A 130 -7.46 0.50 8.88
C VAL A 130 -8.01 0.05 7.53
N VAL A 131 -7.84 0.83 6.47
CA VAL A 131 -8.28 0.45 5.11
C VAL A 131 -7.48 -0.75 4.59
N ALA A 132 -6.17 -0.80 4.84
CA ALA A 132 -5.36 -1.97 4.48
C ALA A 132 -5.79 -3.22 5.25
N LEU A 133 -6.06 -3.09 6.54
CA LEU A 133 -6.56 -4.18 7.38
C LEU A 133 -7.96 -4.63 6.92
N ALA A 134 -8.86 -3.69 6.65
CA ALA A 134 -10.21 -3.97 6.16
C ALA A 134 -10.18 -4.65 4.79
N GLY A 135 -9.30 -4.22 3.88
CA GLY A 135 -9.06 -4.92 2.62
C GLY A 135 -8.61 -6.36 2.85
N ALA A 136 -7.60 -6.56 3.70
CA ALA A 136 -7.10 -7.89 4.03
C ALA A 136 -8.18 -8.79 4.65
N THR A 137 -9.03 -8.27 5.54
CA THR A 137 -10.15 -9.05 6.14
C THR A 137 -11.25 -9.35 5.14
N VAL A 138 -11.56 -8.45 4.20
CA VAL A 138 -12.48 -8.71 3.08
C VAL A 138 -11.94 -9.85 2.22
N TYR A 139 -10.66 -9.80 1.83
CA TYR A 139 -10.02 -10.85 1.04
C TYR A 139 -10.06 -12.23 1.73
N LEU A 140 -9.82 -12.27 3.04
CA LEU A 140 -9.85 -13.49 3.86
C LEU A 140 -11.28 -14.01 4.08
N SER A 141 -12.26 -13.12 4.26
CA SER A 141 -13.68 -13.49 4.34
C SER A 141 -14.13 -14.14 3.04
N LEU A 142 -13.83 -13.51 1.90
CA LEU A 142 -14.14 -14.06 0.59
C LEU A 142 -13.38 -15.37 0.30
N HIS A 143 -12.20 -15.57 0.89
CA HIS A 143 -11.51 -16.86 0.82
C HIS A 143 -12.36 -18.00 1.37
N ARG A 144 -13.06 -17.74 2.47
CA ARG A 144 -13.88 -18.74 3.16
C ARG A 144 -15.15 -19.08 2.39
N PHE A 145 -15.78 -18.11 1.75
CA PHE A 145 -17.05 -18.29 1.04
C PHE A 145 -16.89 -18.72 -0.42
N ALA A 146 -15.84 -18.27 -1.13
CA ALA A 146 -15.65 -18.51 -2.56
C ALA A 146 -14.20 -18.93 -2.90
N PRO A 147 -13.76 -20.13 -2.46
CA PRO A 147 -12.35 -20.54 -2.58
C PRO A 147 -11.89 -20.70 -4.04
N LYS A 148 -12.79 -21.03 -4.97
CA LYS A 148 -12.46 -21.32 -6.39
C LYS A 148 -12.17 -20.06 -7.23
N HIS A 149 -12.60 -18.88 -6.80
CA HIS A 149 -12.51 -17.65 -7.60
C HIS A 149 -11.41 -16.71 -7.13
N GLN A 150 -10.14 -17.16 -7.20
CA GLN A 150 -9.00 -16.38 -6.69
C GLN A 150 -8.89 -14.98 -7.32
N ALA A 151 -9.02 -14.87 -8.65
CA ALA A 151 -8.93 -13.58 -9.36
C ALA A 151 -10.01 -12.59 -8.90
N THR A 152 -11.26 -13.04 -8.79
CA THR A 152 -12.39 -12.21 -8.34
C THR A 152 -12.16 -11.68 -6.93
N ARG A 153 -11.63 -12.51 -6.02
CA ARG A 153 -11.33 -12.09 -4.64
C ARG A 153 -10.28 -10.99 -4.58
N ILE A 154 -9.22 -11.11 -5.38
CA ILE A 154 -8.16 -10.12 -5.47
C ILE A 154 -8.73 -8.80 -6.00
N LEU A 155 -9.48 -8.85 -7.10
CA LEU A 155 -10.07 -7.68 -7.74
C LEU A 155 -11.06 -6.96 -6.82
N VAL A 156 -11.96 -7.69 -6.16
CA VAL A 156 -12.94 -7.11 -5.22
C VAL A 156 -12.23 -6.41 -4.05
N CYS A 157 -11.17 -7.02 -3.50
CA CYS A 157 -10.42 -6.41 -2.42
C CYS A 157 -9.69 -5.13 -2.87
N ILE A 158 -9.02 -5.16 -4.03
CA ILE A 158 -8.33 -3.98 -4.55
C ILE A 158 -9.35 -2.87 -4.82
N ALA A 159 -10.48 -3.20 -5.45
CA ALA A 159 -11.55 -2.25 -5.71
C ALA A 159 -12.10 -1.65 -4.41
N PHE A 160 -12.29 -2.46 -3.37
CA PHE A 160 -12.73 -2.01 -2.05
C PHE A 160 -11.74 -1.02 -1.42
N VAL A 161 -10.44 -1.34 -1.43
CA VAL A 161 -9.39 -0.46 -0.89
C VAL A 161 -9.31 0.85 -1.66
N VAL A 162 -9.36 0.78 -2.99
CA VAL A 162 -9.34 1.96 -3.86
C VAL A 162 -10.57 2.83 -3.64
N ALA A 163 -11.77 2.25 -3.53
CA ALA A 163 -13.00 2.98 -3.24
C ALA A 163 -12.95 3.65 -1.86
N MET A 164 -12.48 2.95 -0.83
CA MET A 164 -12.31 3.51 0.51
C MET A 164 -11.28 4.65 0.54
N ARG A 165 -10.21 4.54 -0.25
CA ARG A 165 -9.21 5.59 -0.41
C ARG A 165 -9.77 6.81 -1.13
N GLN A 166 -10.55 6.60 -2.19
CA GLN A 166 -11.25 7.68 -2.89
C GLN A 166 -12.24 8.38 -1.96
N GLN A 167 -13.00 7.62 -1.18
CA GLN A 167 -13.95 8.16 -0.21
C GLN A 167 -13.26 8.99 0.87
N ALA A 168 -12.12 8.51 1.37
CA ALA A 168 -11.32 9.23 2.37
C ALA A 168 -10.80 10.57 1.82
N TRP A 169 -10.42 10.64 0.54
CA TRP A 169 -10.01 11.90 -0.11
C TRP A 169 -11.17 12.85 -0.34
N THR A 170 -12.31 12.36 -0.84
CA THR A 170 -13.46 13.24 -1.17
C THR A 170 -14.10 13.83 0.06
N HIS A 171 -14.18 13.08 1.16
CA HIS A 171 -14.79 13.53 2.41
C HIS A 171 -13.79 14.16 3.39
N GLY A 172 -12.51 14.26 3.00
CA GLY A 172 -11.47 14.85 3.84
C GLY A 172 -11.36 14.21 5.22
N TRP A 173 -11.61 12.90 5.32
CA TRP A 173 -11.63 12.20 6.61
C TRP A 173 -10.28 12.37 7.32
N ARG A 174 -10.33 13.04 8.48
CA ARG A 174 -9.20 13.27 9.38
C ARG A 174 -9.63 12.77 10.75
N MET A 175 -8.87 11.84 11.33
CA MET A 175 -9.07 11.46 12.72
C MET A 175 -8.68 12.63 13.64
N PRO A 176 -9.40 12.83 14.77
CA PRO A 176 -9.12 13.92 15.69
C PRO A 176 -7.72 13.77 16.29
N VAL A 177 -6.85 14.74 16.03
CA VAL A 177 -5.50 14.76 16.61
C VAL A 177 -5.60 15.30 18.02
N TRP A 178 -5.19 14.51 19.01
CA TRP A 178 -5.02 15.00 20.37
C TRP A 178 -3.86 16.01 20.37
N LYS A 179 -4.15 17.30 20.49
CA LYS A 179 -3.12 18.32 20.72
C LYS A 179 -2.54 18.06 22.11
N ALA A 180 -1.32 17.54 22.18
CA ALA A 180 -0.57 17.61 23.42
C ALA A 180 -0.43 19.10 23.74
N HIS A 181 -1.01 19.52 24.87
CA HIS A 181 -0.84 20.87 25.37
C HIS A 181 0.63 21.00 25.76
N GLU A 182 1.44 21.64 24.93
CA GLU A 182 2.77 22.09 25.34
C GLU A 182 2.55 23.18 26.38
N SER A 183 2.45 22.77 27.64
CA SER A 183 2.76 23.61 28.77
C SER A 183 4.23 23.40 29.08
N LEU A 184 5.07 24.37 28.73
CA LEU A 184 6.15 24.98 29.52
C LEU A 184 7.00 25.90 28.63
#